data_AF-A0A935T177-F1
#
_entry.id   AF-A0A935T177-F1
#
_cell.length_a   1.000
_cell.length_b   1.000
_cell.length_c   1.000
_cell.angle_alpha   90.00
_cell.angle_beta   90.00
_cell.angle_gamma   90.00
#
_symmetry.space_group_name_H-M   'P 1'
#
loop_
_entity.id
_entity.type
_entity.pdbx_description
1 polymer ?
#
loop_
_entity_poly.entity_id
_entity_poly.type
_entity_poly.pdbx_seq_one_letter_code
_entity_poly.pdbx_strand_id
1 'polypeptide(L)'
;MIDGSFFDGERSAARPARLEIVAPDVVRLAIGEAPGEPGEAHRWEGRLAAIEISERVGRIPRRVTIPGVGVFETRDNDAVDRALAALGRPFELVHWLEARWPIAIASLLAIAVGSFFFVRHGVPAIADLAARTLPTSVDRAIGARTLELLDGRLLHPSELSPERQAELHARFEEMIGYDASEADLAEAAGAAASSHAGTTEAFRERLELRAAPALGPNALALPSGIIVMTDELVGLAEHDDELVAVLAHELGHVHGRHALRRLFQSVSVSALAFALIGDVSSASALFSAVPVLIDAKHSRDFEREADAFAKGWLVGHGIPPFRFDEILCRMERGEGAHDDDGPASVFSDEELGRHERDEEAKATAEPARERPDVDRLSRYLSTHPTTDERARCPRSELPSDHRADVWNDMREEVSRAARDAIDESGSP
;
A
#
# COMPACT_ATOMS: atom_id res chain seq x y z
N MET A 1 43.74 5.68 37.81
CA MET A 1 44.21 4.30 38.02
C MET A 1 43.03 3.36 37.83
N ILE A 2 43.24 2.23 37.15
CA ILE A 2 42.21 1.26 36.77
C ILE A 2 42.72 -0.12 37.16
N ASP A 3 42.02 -0.82 38.03
CA ASP A 3 42.38 -2.18 38.43
C ASP A 3 41.78 -3.21 37.45
N GLY A 4 42.49 -4.31 37.23
CA GLY A 4 42.06 -5.36 36.31
C GLY A 4 42.95 -6.59 36.35
N SER A 5 42.78 -7.44 35.34
CA SER A 5 43.51 -8.68 35.17
C SER A 5 44.35 -8.60 33.90
N PHE A 6 45.62 -9.01 33.98
CA PHE A 6 46.51 -9.10 32.83
C PHE A 6 46.73 -10.56 32.42
N PHE A 7 46.74 -10.79 31.11
CA PHE A 7 47.00 -12.06 30.46
C PHE A 7 48.17 -11.89 29.50
N ASP A 8 49.23 -12.67 29.67
CA ASP A 8 50.46 -12.61 28.85
C ASP A 8 50.32 -13.32 27.49
N GLY A 9 49.23 -14.08 27.28
CA GLY A 9 48.99 -14.83 26.05
C GLY A 9 49.77 -16.15 25.95
N GLU A 10 50.66 -16.44 26.90
CA GLU A 10 51.40 -17.70 27.01
C GLU A 10 50.78 -18.63 28.05
N ARG A 11 50.14 -18.05 29.09
CA ARG A 11 49.49 -18.78 30.18
C ARG A 11 48.06 -18.26 30.38
N SER A 12 47.10 -19.15 30.59
CA SER A 12 45.69 -18.78 30.86
C SER A 12 45.45 -18.21 32.27
N ALA A 13 46.51 -18.00 33.06
CA ALA A 13 46.41 -17.52 34.43
C ALA A 13 46.35 -15.98 34.47
N ALA A 14 45.24 -15.45 34.99
CA ALA A 14 45.09 -14.01 35.19
C ALA A 14 46.03 -13.51 36.30
N ARG A 15 46.79 -12.45 36.02
CA ARG A 15 47.60 -11.74 37.02
C ARG A 15 46.92 -10.43 37.41
N PRO A 16 46.82 -10.08 38.70
CA PRO A 16 46.28 -8.78 39.08
C PRO A 16 47.17 -7.69 38.51
N ALA A 17 46.58 -6.69 37.86
CA ALA A 17 47.32 -5.60 37.24
C ALA A 17 46.60 -4.27 37.41
N ARG A 18 47.37 -3.18 37.33
CA ARG A 18 46.87 -1.82 37.43
C ARG A 18 47.34 -0.99 36.25
N LEU A 19 46.38 -0.39 35.56
CA LEU A 19 46.63 0.53 34.46
C LEU A 19 46.55 1.98 34.97
N GLU A 20 47.56 2.77 34.67
CA GLU A 20 47.64 4.19 35.01
C GLU A 20 47.96 5.02 33.76
N ILE A 21 47.22 6.09 33.54
CA ILE A 21 47.57 7.11 32.54
C ILE A 21 48.37 8.18 33.26
N VAL A 22 49.64 8.29 32.92
CA VAL A 22 50.64 9.09 33.65
C VAL A 22 50.78 10.48 33.02
N ALA A 23 50.61 10.54 31.70
CA ALA A 23 50.61 11.75 30.90
C ALA A 23 49.61 11.58 29.74
N PRO A 24 49.23 12.65 29.01
CA PRO A 24 48.22 12.59 27.95
C PRO A 24 48.51 11.61 26.80
N ASP A 25 49.71 11.05 26.71
CA ASP A 25 50.04 10.02 25.71
C ASP A 25 50.90 8.90 26.31
N VAL A 26 50.95 8.76 27.64
CA VAL A 26 51.77 7.73 28.29
C VAL A 26 50.91 6.89 29.22
N VAL A 27 50.85 5.60 28.92
CA VAL A 27 50.16 4.59 29.70
C VAL A 27 51.18 3.69 30.37
N ARG A 28 50.92 3.39 31.63
CA ARG A 28 51.74 2.54 32.47
C ARG A 28 50.89 1.38 32.97
N LEU A 29 51.39 0.17 32.76
CA LEU A 29 50.80 -1.06 33.28
C LEU A 29 51.72 -1.63 34.35
N ALA A 30 51.22 -1.75 35.58
CA ALA A 30 51.90 -2.44 36.67
C ALA A 30 51.28 -3.83 36.83
N ILE A 31 52.07 -4.88 36.62
CA ILE A 31 51.62 -6.27 36.72
C ILE A 31 52.08 -6.82 38.07
N GLY A 32 51.13 -7.29 38.87
CA GLY A 32 51.37 -7.91 40.17
C GLY A 32 52.07 -9.25 40.06
N GLU A 33 52.63 -9.70 41.17
CA GLU A 33 53.36 -10.96 41.29
C GLU A 33 52.46 -12.16 40.94
N ALA A 34 53.05 -13.17 40.30
CA ALA A 34 52.38 -14.45 40.11
C ALA A 34 52.37 -15.20 41.46
N PRO A 35 51.28 -15.91 41.82
CA PRO A 35 51.24 -16.68 43.06
C PRO A 35 52.37 -17.73 43.08
N GLY A 36 53.39 -17.55 43.91
CA GLY A 36 54.48 -18.52 44.13
C GLY A 36 55.84 -18.21 43.49
N GLU A 37 56.04 -17.07 42.83
CA GLU A 37 57.36 -16.64 42.31
C GLU A 37 57.81 -15.32 42.96
N PRO A 38 58.91 -15.28 43.73
CA PRO A 38 59.47 -14.03 44.23
C PRO A 38 60.23 -13.33 43.09
N GLY A 39 59.63 -12.29 42.52
CA GLY A 39 60.24 -11.53 41.41
C GLY A 39 59.61 -10.16 41.21
N GLU A 40 60.43 -9.20 40.79
CA GLU A 40 60.08 -7.78 40.63
C GLU A 40 58.78 -7.57 39.84
N ALA A 41 57.93 -6.66 40.34
CA ALA A 41 56.74 -6.20 39.66
C ALA A 41 57.11 -5.69 38.26
N HIS A 42 56.58 -6.34 37.22
CA HIS A 42 56.86 -5.96 35.84
C HIS A 42 56.06 -4.70 35.50
N ARG A 43 56.77 -3.66 35.06
CA ARG A 43 56.19 -2.38 34.67
C ARG A 43 56.40 -2.18 33.18
N TRP A 44 55.30 -2.07 32.44
CA TRP A 44 55.32 -1.64 31.06
C TRP A 44 54.92 -0.16 30.97
N GLU A 45 55.64 0.60 30.15
CA GLU A 45 55.28 1.96 29.80
C GLU A 45 55.32 2.12 28.29
N GLY A 46 54.27 2.72 27.72
CA GLY A 46 54.19 2.95 26.29
C GLY A 46 53.18 4.03 25.93
N ARG A 47 53.09 4.31 24.63
CA ARG A 47 52.18 5.34 24.12
C ARG A 47 50.75 4.85 24.09
N LEU A 48 49.80 5.75 24.36
CA LEU A 48 48.37 5.44 24.25
C LEU A 48 48.00 5.04 22.81
N ALA A 49 48.61 5.67 21.81
CA ALA A 49 48.38 5.32 20.41
C ALA A 49 48.87 3.90 20.03
N ALA A 50 49.72 3.28 20.85
CA ALA A 50 50.26 1.95 20.61
C ALA A 50 49.42 0.83 21.23
N ILE A 51 48.33 1.15 21.94
CA ILE A 51 47.44 0.17 22.57
C ILE A 51 46.04 0.22 21.93
N GLU A 52 45.41 -0.94 21.79
CA GLU A 52 44.06 -1.06 21.27
C GLU A 52 43.08 -1.27 22.43
N ILE A 53 42.01 -0.47 22.49
CA ILE A 53 41.01 -0.55 23.56
C ILE A 53 39.69 -0.96 22.91
N SER A 54 39.14 -2.10 23.34
CA SER A 54 37.84 -2.61 22.84
C SER A 54 36.73 -1.60 23.13
N GLU A 55 35.72 -1.49 22.27
CA GLU A 55 34.54 -0.63 22.47
C GLU A 55 33.69 -1.03 23.70
N ARG A 56 32.81 -0.13 24.18
CA ARG A 56 31.96 -0.41 25.36
C ARG A 56 30.70 -1.11 24.92
N VAL A 57 30.59 -2.40 25.20
CA VAL A 57 29.35 -3.15 24.99
C VAL A 57 28.73 -3.48 26.35
N GLY A 58 27.81 -2.64 26.81
CA GLY A 58 27.08 -2.82 28.07
C GLY A 58 27.98 -2.95 29.30
N ARG A 59 27.92 -4.13 29.98
CA ARG A 59 28.71 -4.48 31.18
C ARG A 59 29.83 -5.48 30.91
N ILE A 60 30.13 -5.77 29.64
CA ILE A 60 31.22 -6.66 29.28
C ILE A 60 32.55 -6.01 29.70
N PRO A 61 33.51 -6.78 30.25
CA PRO A 61 34.82 -6.24 30.60
C PRO A 61 35.51 -5.60 29.38
N ARG A 62 36.05 -4.39 29.54
CA ARG A 62 36.86 -3.73 28.53
C ARG A 62 38.20 -4.46 28.41
N ARG A 63 38.62 -4.73 27.18
CA ARG A 63 39.93 -5.28 26.84
C ARG A 63 40.85 -4.18 26.33
N VAL A 64 42.07 -4.17 26.84
CA VAL A 64 43.16 -3.31 26.40
C VAL A 64 44.28 -4.23 25.89
N THR A 65 44.42 -4.30 24.58
CA THR A 65 45.44 -5.11 23.91
C THR A 65 46.72 -4.30 23.75
N ILE A 66 47.82 -4.82 24.28
CA ILE A 66 49.16 -4.25 24.16
C ILE A 66 49.96 -5.14 23.20
N PRO A 67 50.24 -4.68 21.96
CA PRO A 67 50.93 -5.48 20.96
C PRO A 67 52.27 -6.03 21.47
N GLY A 68 52.47 -7.35 21.36
CA GLY A 68 53.69 -8.03 21.78
C GLY A 68 53.88 -8.17 23.30
N VAL A 69 52.89 -7.76 24.12
CA VAL A 69 52.99 -7.82 25.59
C VAL A 69 51.86 -8.65 26.19
N GLY A 70 50.60 -8.41 25.80
CA GLY A 70 49.45 -9.16 26.33
C GLY A 70 48.16 -8.34 26.35
N VAL A 71 47.14 -8.85 27.05
CA VAL A 71 45.81 -8.25 27.16
C VAL A 71 45.48 -7.92 28.61
N PHE A 72 45.09 -6.68 28.87
CA PHE A 72 44.56 -6.24 30.15
C PHE A 72 43.02 -6.15 30.08
N GLU A 73 42.32 -6.83 30.98
CA GLU A 73 40.87 -6.80 31.10
C GLU A 73 40.44 -6.08 32.38
N THR A 74 39.45 -5.20 32.29
CA THR A 74 38.86 -4.55 33.46
C THR A 74 37.33 -4.53 33.38
N ARG A 75 36.69 -4.65 34.54
CA ARG A 75 35.23 -4.46 34.70
C ARG A 75 34.88 -3.02 35.06
N ASP A 76 35.87 -2.20 35.41
CA ASP A 76 35.67 -0.78 35.73
C ASP A 76 35.63 0.05 34.44
N ASN A 77 34.56 -0.18 33.68
CA ASN A 77 34.32 0.49 32.40
C ASN A 77 34.23 2.02 32.57
N ASP A 78 33.74 2.49 33.70
CA ASP A 78 33.59 3.92 33.97
C ASP A 78 34.95 4.59 34.22
N ALA A 79 35.92 3.89 34.81
CA ALA A 79 37.27 4.41 34.95
C ALA A 79 38.02 4.48 33.61
N VAL A 80 37.83 3.50 32.72
CA VAL A 80 38.35 3.54 31.34
C VAL A 80 37.77 4.73 30.58
N ASP A 81 36.46 4.95 30.70
CA ASP A 81 35.76 6.03 30.03
C ASP A 81 36.19 7.42 30.53
N ARG A 82 36.37 7.60 31.85
CA ARG A 82 36.94 8.85 32.40
C ARG A 82 38.35 9.11 31.88
N ALA A 83 39.13 8.05 31.72
CA ALA A 83 40.50 8.15 31.23
C ALA A 83 40.53 8.57 29.75
N LEU A 84 39.69 7.96 28.90
CA LEU A 84 39.54 8.32 27.47
C LEU A 84 38.98 9.74 27.27
N ALA A 85 38.03 10.16 28.12
CA ALA A 85 37.46 11.51 28.08
C ALA A 85 38.52 12.60 28.35
N ALA A 86 39.41 12.36 29.32
CA ALA A 86 40.52 13.27 29.65
C ALA A 86 41.53 13.43 28.50
N LEU A 87 41.49 12.52 27.52
CA LEU A 87 42.37 12.48 26.35
C LEU A 87 41.72 13.11 25.11
N GLY A 88 40.53 13.70 25.24
CA GLY A 88 39.86 14.42 24.15
C GLY A 88 39.29 13.53 23.05
N ARG A 89 39.15 12.22 23.30
CA ARG A 89 38.38 11.32 22.41
C ARG A 89 36.89 11.49 22.73
N PRO A 90 36.09 12.15 21.87
CA PRO A 90 34.68 12.37 22.16
C PRO A 90 33.94 11.04 22.24
N PHE A 91 33.01 10.95 23.19
CA PHE A 91 32.08 9.82 23.28
C PHE A 91 31.20 9.77 22.04
N GLU A 92 31.13 8.60 21.41
CA GLU A 92 30.27 8.35 20.27
C GLU A 92 28.80 8.41 20.70
N LEU A 93 28.05 9.30 20.05
CA LEU A 93 26.63 9.61 20.27
C LEU A 93 25.74 8.36 20.41
N VAL A 94 26.12 7.28 19.73
CA VAL A 94 25.48 5.97 19.73
C VAL A 94 25.43 5.35 21.13
N HIS A 95 26.54 5.41 21.89
CA HIS A 95 26.61 4.79 23.22
C HIS A 95 25.71 5.49 24.26
N TRP A 96 25.53 6.81 24.15
CA TRP A 96 24.61 7.56 25.02
C TRP A 96 23.14 7.22 24.74
N LEU A 97 22.81 6.96 23.46
CA LEU A 97 21.49 6.48 23.04
C LEU A 97 21.23 5.06 23.55
N GLU A 98 22.23 4.16 23.47
CA GLU A 98 22.13 2.78 23.95
C GLU A 98 21.96 2.68 25.48
N ALA A 99 22.61 3.56 26.24
CA ALA A 99 22.50 3.56 27.71
C ALA A 99 21.11 4.01 28.22
N ARG A 100 20.28 4.62 27.37
CA ARG A 100 18.97 5.20 27.73
C ARG A 100 17.84 4.53 26.95
N TRP A 101 17.46 3.32 27.37
CA TRP A 101 16.33 2.58 26.79
C TRP A 101 15.02 3.38 26.60
N PRO A 102 14.65 4.40 27.42
CA PRO A 102 13.45 5.21 27.15
C PRO A 102 13.57 6.04 25.88
N ILE A 103 14.79 6.48 25.53
CA ILE A 103 15.05 7.22 24.27
C ILE A 103 14.89 6.28 23.09
N ALA A 104 15.37 5.03 23.19
CA ALA A 104 15.18 4.04 22.15
C ALA A 104 13.68 3.77 21.89
N ILE A 105 12.86 3.60 22.95
CA ILE A 105 11.41 3.43 22.81
C ILE A 105 10.76 4.70 22.24
N ALA A 106 11.13 5.89 22.73
CA ALA A 106 10.60 7.14 22.22
C ALA A 106 10.91 7.32 20.72
N SER A 107 12.11 6.96 20.27
CA SER A 107 12.50 6.97 18.86
C SER A 107 11.70 5.97 18.04
N LEU A 108 11.50 4.74 18.52
CA LEU A 108 10.66 3.75 17.84
C LEU A 108 9.20 4.23 17.71
N LEU A 109 8.64 4.81 18.78
CA LEU A 109 7.31 5.39 18.75
C LEU A 109 7.23 6.58 17.79
N ALA A 110 8.24 7.45 17.78
CA ALA A 110 8.30 8.58 16.85
C ALA A 110 8.36 8.11 15.39
N ILE A 111 9.14 7.06 15.10
CA ILE A 111 9.20 6.44 13.77
C ILE A 111 7.85 5.84 13.40
N ALA A 112 7.20 5.10 14.31
CA ALA A 112 5.90 4.48 14.05
C ALA A 112 4.80 5.51 13.79
N VAL A 113 4.73 6.55 14.63
CA VAL A 113 3.77 7.66 14.49
C VAL A 113 4.07 8.46 13.22
N GLY A 114 5.34 8.80 12.96
CA GLY A 114 5.75 9.49 11.75
C GLY A 114 5.41 8.71 10.48
N SER A 115 5.68 7.39 10.48
CA SER A 115 5.31 6.50 9.37
C SER A 115 3.81 6.42 9.18
N PHE A 116 3.02 6.34 10.27
CA PHE A 116 1.56 6.36 10.19
C PHE A 116 1.03 7.64 9.52
N PHE A 117 1.52 8.81 9.93
CA PHE A 117 1.12 10.07 9.32
C PHE A 117 1.62 10.22 7.88
N PHE A 118 2.84 9.77 7.60
CA PHE A 118 3.41 9.79 6.26
C PHE A 118 2.63 8.90 5.30
N VAL A 119 2.28 7.67 5.69
CA VAL A 119 1.40 6.78 4.91
C VAL A 119 0.04 7.42 4.69
N ARG A 120 -0.55 8.04 5.73
CA ARG A 120 -1.91 8.58 5.63
C ARG A 120 -2.02 9.87 4.82
N HIS A 121 -0.99 10.72 4.81
CA HIS A 121 -1.07 12.05 4.19
C HIS A 121 0.09 12.33 3.23
N GLY A 122 1.30 11.88 3.54
CA GLY A 122 2.47 12.07 2.68
C GLY A 122 2.40 11.25 1.39
N VAL A 123 2.09 9.95 1.51
CA VAL A 123 1.98 9.04 0.35
C VAL A 123 0.89 9.49 -0.63
N PRO A 124 -0.35 9.83 -0.21
CA PRO A 124 -1.36 10.34 -1.13
C PRO A 124 -0.96 11.66 -1.80
N ALA A 125 -0.34 12.59 -1.07
CA ALA A 125 0.10 13.87 -1.62
C ALA A 125 1.20 13.68 -2.68
N ILE A 126 2.18 12.83 -2.40
CA ILE A 126 3.25 12.49 -3.35
C ILE A 126 2.67 11.78 -4.58
N ALA A 127 1.75 10.85 -4.38
CA ALA A 127 1.13 10.10 -5.47
C ALA A 127 0.26 10.99 -6.37
N ASP A 128 -0.51 11.92 -5.80
CA ASP A 128 -1.30 12.89 -6.57
C ASP A 128 -0.39 13.83 -7.38
N LEU A 129 0.67 14.34 -6.75
CA LEU A 129 1.66 15.18 -7.44
C LEU A 129 2.33 14.41 -8.59
N ALA A 130 2.76 13.17 -8.35
CA ALA A 130 3.39 12.32 -9.35
C ALA A 130 2.41 12.00 -10.50
N ALA A 131 1.16 11.65 -10.18
CA ALA A 131 0.14 11.32 -11.17
C ALA A 131 -0.19 12.53 -12.06
N ARG A 132 -0.25 13.75 -11.51
CA ARG A 132 -0.54 14.98 -12.28
C ARG A 132 0.63 15.46 -13.13
N THR A 133 1.86 15.27 -12.65
CA THR A 133 3.07 15.72 -13.34
C THR A 133 3.61 14.71 -14.35
N LEU A 134 3.07 13.49 -14.36
CA LEU A 134 3.50 12.44 -15.27
C LEU A 134 3.27 12.84 -16.74
N PRO A 135 4.30 12.76 -17.61
CA PRO A 135 4.14 13.03 -19.03
C PRO A 135 3.16 12.07 -19.70
N THR A 136 2.36 12.57 -20.65
CA THR A 136 1.34 11.79 -21.37
C THR A 136 1.92 10.64 -22.19
N SER A 137 3.20 10.71 -22.58
CA SER A 137 3.88 9.60 -23.26
C SER A 137 4.13 8.41 -22.34
N VAL A 138 4.46 8.66 -21.07
CA VAL A 138 4.68 7.63 -20.06
C VAL A 138 3.35 7.01 -19.66
N ASP A 139 2.33 7.85 -19.45
CA ASP A 139 0.97 7.39 -19.14
C ASP A 139 0.43 6.44 -20.22
N ARG A 140 0.55 6.82 -21.51
CA ARG A 140 0.21 5.96 -22.67
C ARG A 140 0.98 4.66 -22.71
N ALA A 141 2.28 4.69 -22.39
CA ALA A 141 3.09 3.48 -22.34
C ALA A 141 2.63 2.53 -21.24
N ILE A 142 2.27 3.05 -20.06
CA ILE A 142 1.73 2.25 -18.96
C ILE A 142 0.38 1.66 -19.36
N GLY A 143 -0.55 2.47 -19.87
CA GLY A 143 -1.89 2.03 -20.28
C GLY A 143 -1.84 0.94 -21.34
N ALA A 144 -1.06 1.13 -22.41
CA ALA A 144 -0.90 0.14 -23.48
C ALA A 144 -0.33 -1.19 -22.98
N ARG A 145 0.68 -1.15 -22.09
CA ARG A 145 1.25 -2.37 -21.49
C ARG A 145 0.28 -3.07 -20.55
N THR A 146 -0.51 -2.33 -19.79
CA THR A 146 -1.55 -2.91 -18.94
C THR A 146 -2.60 -3.63 -19.78
N LEU A 147 -3.06 -3.00 -20.88
CA LEU A 147 -4.01 -3.63 -21.80
C LEU A 147 -3.45 -4.91 -22.42
N GLU A 148 -2.20 -4.88 -22.92
CA GLU A 148 -1.53 -6.08 -23.46
C GLU A 148 -1.46 -7.23 -22.44
N LEU A 149 -1.21 -6.92 -21.16
CA LEU A 149 -1.18 -7.93 -20.10
C LEU A 149 -2.56 -8.52 -19.81
N LEU A 150 -3.61 -7.71 -19.89
CA LEU A 150 -4.99 -8.15 -19.73
C LEU A 150 -5.47 -8.98 -20.93
N ASP A 151 -5.20 -8.55 -22.16
CA ASP A 151 -5.47 -9.31 -23.40
C ASP A 151 -4.74 -10.66 -23.42
N GLY A 152 -3.56 -10.75 -22.79
CA GLY A 152 -2.79 -11.99 -22.71
C GLY A 152 -3.35 -13.05 -21.75
N ARG A 153 -4.31 -12.70 -20.88
CA ARG A 153 -4.75 -13.58 -19.78
C ARG A 153 -6.26 -13.61 -19.52
N LEU A 154 -6.93 -12.46 -19.62
CA LEU A 154 -8.29 -12.24 -19.12
C LEU A 154 -9.25 -11.73 -20.19
N LEU A 155 -8.76 -10.94 -21.14
CA LEU A 155 -9.58 -10.30 -22.17
C LEU A 155 -9.44 -11.01 -23.52
N HIS A 156 -10.55 -11.10 -24.23
CA HIS A 156 -10.66 -11.64 -25.57
C HIS A 156 -11.31 -10.61 -26.51
N PRO A 157 -11.14 -10.75 -27.84
CA PRO A 157 -11.87 -9.91 -28.79
C PRO A 157 -13.38 -9.95 -28.54
N SER A 158 -14.06 -8.81 -28.65
CA SER A 158 -15.51 -8.71 -28.44
C SER A 158 -16.28 -9.60 -29.42
N GLU A 159 -17.31 -10.26 -28.90
CA GLU A 159 -18.28 -11.09 -29.61
C GLU A 159 -19.57 -10.33 -29.95
N LEU A 160 -19.70 -9.06 -29.51
CA LEU A 160 -20.82 -8.19 -29.87
C LEU A 160 -20.88 -7.94 -31.38
N SER A 161 -22.09 -7.72 -31.90
CA SER A 161 -22.24 -7.39 -33.33
C SER A 161 -21.53 -6.08 -33.67
N PRO A 162 -20.96 -5.93 -34.89
CA PRO A 162 -20.29 -4.70 -35.30
C PRO A 162 -21.17 -3.46 -35.17
N GLU A 163 -22.48 -3.60 -35.41
CA GLU A 163 -23.45 -2.52 -35.25
C GLU A 163 -23.57 -2.08 -33.79
N ARG A 164 -23.62 -3.03 -32.84
CA ARG A 164 -23.71 -2.72 -31.41
C ARG A 164 -22.41 -2.10 -30.89
N GLN A 165 -21.26 -2.59 -31.37
CA GLN A 165 -19.97 -1.98 -31.04
C GLN A 165 -19.91 -0.53 -31.54
N ALA A 166 -20.34 -0.26 -32.78
CA ALA A 166 -20.37 1.08 -33.34
C ALA A 166 -21.32 2.02 -32.58
N GLU A 167 -22.49 1.52 -32.17
CA GLU A 167 -23.44 2.29 -31.35
C GLU A 167 -22.83 2.70 -30.00
N LEU A 168 -22.22 1.75 -29.27
CA LEU A 168 -21.61 2.02 -27.97
C LEU A 168 -20.41 2.96 -28.10
N HIS A 169 -19.57 2.79 -29.12
CA HIS A 169 -18.48 3.73 -29.39
C HIS A 169 -19.00 5.14 -29.71
N ALA A 170 -20.05 5.27 -30.54
CA ALA A 170 -20.63 6.57 -30.87
C ALA A 170 -21.24 7.25 -29.64
N ARG A 171 -21.92 6.49 -28.77
CA ARG A 171 -22.42 7.02 -27.49
C ARG A 171 -21.28 7.47 -26.58
N PHE A 172 -20.22 6.69 -26.47
CA PHE A 172 -19.06 7.07 -25.67
C PHE A 172 -18.35 8.32 -26.22
N GLU A 173 -18.20 8.41 -27.54
CA GLU A 173 -17.67 9.61 -28.20
C GLU A 173 -18.54 10.84 -27.95
N GLU A 174 -19.87 10.68 -27.93
CA GLU A 174 -20.78 11.74 -27.52
C GLU A 174 -20.53 12.15 -26.06
N MET A 175 -20.36 11.19 -25.14
CA MET A 175 -20.08 11.48 -23.73
C MET A 175 -18.84 12.36 -23.53
N ILE A 176 -17.72 11.99 -24.14
CA ILE A 176 -16.46 12.75 -24.05
C ILE A 176 -16.45 14.00 -24.95
N GLY A 177 -17.34 14.06 -25.93
CA GLY A 177 -17.52 15.22 -26.81
C GLY A 177 -18.18 16.40 -26.11
N TYR A 178 -19.02 16.15 -25.09
CA TYR A 178 -19.60 17.19 -24.24
C TYR A 178 -18.55 17.86 -23.31
N ASP A 179 -17.45 17.17 -22.97
CA ASP A 179 -16.37 17.70 -22.12
C ASP A 179 -15.47 18.75 -22.81
N ALA A 180 -15.69 19.01 -24.11
CA ALA A 180 -14.98 20.09 -24.80
C ALA A 180 -15.40 21.51 -24.35
N SER A 181 -16.44 21.66 -23.51
CA SER A 181 -16.68 22.88 -22.74
C SER A 181 -16.25 22.68 -21.29
N GLU A 182 -14.93 22.78 -21.02
CA GLU A 182 -14.28 22.74 -19.69
C GLU A 182 -14.89 23.69 -18.62
N ALA A 183 -15.84 24.55 -18.99
CA ALA A 183 -16.41 25.57 -18.11
C ALA A 183 -17.39 25.00 -17.05
N ASP A 184 -18.13 23.93 -17.33
CA ASP A 184 -19.30 23.59 -16.50
C ASP A 184 -19.02 22.49 -15.44
N LEU A 185 -18.01 21.63 -15.65
CA LEU A 185 -17.72 20.51 -14.74
C LEU A 185 -16.75 20.86 -13.59
N ALA A 186 -15.95 21.91 -13.74
CA ALA A 186 -15.06 22.40 -12.69
C ALA A 186 -15.84 22.97 -11.48
N GLU A 187 -17.08 23.41 -11.70
CA GLU A 187 -17.97 23.96 -10.68
C GLU A 187 -18.67 22.88 -9.85
N ALA A 188 -19.00 21.73 -10.46
CA ALA A 188 -19.61 20.59 -9.76
C ALA A 188 -18.60 19.79 -8.92
N ALA A 189 -17.30 19.82 -9.25
CA ALA A 189 -16.28 18.97 -8.64
C ALA A 189 -15.40 19.64 -7.56
N GLY A 190 -15.69 20.87 -7.14
CA GLY A 190 -15.09 21.46 -5.94
C GLY A 190 -13.56 21.40 -5.87
N ALA A 191 -12.89 22.17 -6.74
CA ALA A 191 -11.45 22.49 -6.70
C ALA A 191 -10.45 21.33 -6.84
N ALA A 192 -9.88 21.17 -8.06
CA ALA A 192 -8.43 21.06 -8.35
C ALA A 192 -8.13 20.62 -9.79
N ALA A 193 -8.79 21.17 -10.82
CA ALA A 193 -8.42 20.91 -12.22
C ALA A 193 -7.67 22.12 -12.79
N SER A 194 -6.33 22.11 -12.69
CA SER A 194 -5.46 23.15 -13.23
C SER A 194 -5.20 22.94 -14.71
N SER A 195 -5.60 23.93 -15.51
CA SER A 195 -4.94 24.48 -16.71
C SER A 195 -3.83 23.63 -17.35
N HIS A 196 -4.14 23.01 -18.50
CA HIS A 196 -3.13 22.64 -19.51
C HIS A 196 -3.68 22.78 -20.94
N ALA A 197 -4.21 23.95 -21.27
CA ALA A 197 -4.43 24.35 -22.65
C ALA A 197 -3.07 24.72 -23.29
N GLY A 198 -2.51 23.81 -24.08
CA GLY A 198 -1.29 24.11 -24.85
C GLY A 198 -0.62 22.91 -25.51
N THR A 199 -1.16 22.50 -26.67
CA THR A 199 -0.49 21.75 -27.76
C THR A 199 0.23 20.43 -27.41
N THR A 200 -0.29 19.29 -27.88
CA THR A 200 0.40 18.11 -28.49
C THR A 200 -0.55 16.90 -28.41
N GLU A 201 -0.93 16.30 -29.55
CA GLU A 201 -1.66 15.02 -29.69
C GLU A 201 -2.53 14.64 -28.49
N ALA A 202 -3.74 15.21 -28.46
CA ALA A 202 -4.65 15.19 -27.32
C ALA A 202 -4.78 13.80 -26.71
N PHE A 203 -4.57 13.71 -25.40
CA PHE A 203 -5.10 12.65 -24.57
C PHE A 203 -6.56 12.46 -24.95
N ARG A 204 -6.88 11.30 -25.53
CA ARG A 204 -8.25 10.96 -25.93
C ARG A 204 -8.60 9.66 -25.25
N GLU A 205 -9.59 9.75 -24.39
CA GLU A 205 -10.27 8.63 -23.81
C GLU A 205 -10.77 7.73 -24.93
N ARG A 206 -10.63 6.41 -24.74
CA ARG A 206 -11.02 5.43 -25.75
C ARG A 206 -11.69 4.26 -25.08
N LEU A 207 -12.86 3.89 -25.60
CA LEU A 207 -13.56 2.68 -25.22
C LEU A 207 -13.01 1.47 -25.99
N GLU A 208 -12.79 0.37 -25.27
CA GLU A 208 -12.38 -0.93 -25.77
C GLU A 208 -13.38 -1.98 -25.31
N LEU A 209 -14.14 -2.54 -26.25
CA LEU A 209 -15.06 -3.65 -25.98
C LEU A 209 -14.31 -4.98 -26.03
N ARG A 210 -14.52 -5.85 -25.03
CA ARG A 210 -13.82 -7.13 -24.87
C ARG A 210 -14.77 -8.18 -24.31
N ALA A 211 -14.67 -9.41 -24.80
CA ALA A 211 -15.26 -10.55 -24.08
C ALA A 211 -14.34 -10.93 -22.93
N ALA A 212 -14.89 -11.16 -21.73
CA ALA A 212 -14.09 -11.57 -20.57
C ALA A 212 -14.85 -12.56 -19.68
N PRO A 213 -15.08 -13.81 -20.15
CA PRO A 213 -15.91 -14.77 -19.41
C PRO A 213 -15.38 -15.11 -18.02
N ALA A 214 -14.06 -15.01 -17.82
CA ALA A 214 -13.41 -15.24 -16.53
C ALA A 214 -13.57 -14.07 -15.55
N LEU A 215 -13.82 -12.85 -16.04
CA LEU A 215 -14.08 -11.67 -15.21
C LEU A 215 -15.59 -11.42 -15.02
N GLY A 216 -16.42 -11.85 -15.96
CA GLY A 216 -17.85 -11.59 -15.95
C GLY A 216 -18.20 -10.13 -16.29
N PRO A 217 -19.40 -9.66 -15.89
CA PRO A 217 -19.84 -8.29 -16.10
C PRO A 217 -18.93 -7.28 -15.38
N ASN A 218 -18.13 -6.52 -16.12
CA ASN A 218 -17.16 -5.59 -15.55
C ASN A 218 -16.81 -4.42 -16.49
N ALA A 219 -16.24 -3.36 -15.92
CA ALA A 219 -15.62 -2.25 -16.65
C ALA A 219 -14.34 -1.78 -15.91
N LEU A 220 -13.35 -1.31 -16.66
CA LEU A 220 -12.02 -0.99 -16.15
C LEU A 220 -11.46 0.28 -16.78
N ALA A 221 -11.24 1.32 -15.99
CA ALA A 221 -10.42 2.46 -16.36
C ALA A 221 -8.91 2.17 -16.20
N LEU A 222 -8.19 2.15 -17.30
CA LEU A 222 -6.74 2.02 -17.34
C LEU A 222 -6.06 3.40 -17.41
N PRO A 223 -4.76 3.48 -17.06
CA PRO A 223 -3.96 4.66 -17.37
C PRO A 223 -4.06 5.01 -18.86
N SER A 224 -3.79 6.27 -19.20
CA SER A 224 -3.96 6.84 -20.55
C SER A 224 -5.37 7.01 -21.11
N GLY A 225 -6.41 6.80 -20.29
CA GLY A 225 -7.80 7.02 -20.70
C GLY A 225 -8.43 5.87 -21.47
N ILE A 226 -7.79 4.69 -21.46
CA ILE A 226 -8.40 3.49 -22.03
C ILE A 226 -9.43 2.96 -21.04
N ILE A 227 -10.68 2.85 -21.48
CA ILE A 227 -11.77 2.24 -20.70
C ILE A 227 -12.12 0.93 -21.37
N VAL A 228 -11.98 -0.18 -20.64
CA VAL A 228 -12.40 -1.50 -21.11
C VAL A 228 -13.80 -1.77 -20.56
N MET A 229 -14.73 -2.18 -21.41
CA MET A 229 -16.05 -2.64 -21.00
C MET A 229 -16.26 -4.07 -21.50
N THR A 230 -16.72 -4.96 -20.62
CA THR A 230 -16.92 -6.35 -20.98
C THR A 230 -18.24 -6.58 -21.71
N ASP A 231 -18.25 -7.50 -22.68
CA ASP A 231 -19.46 -7.90 -23.39
C ASP A 231 -20.51 -8.47 -22.42
N GLU A 232 -20.06 -9.15 -21.37
CA GLU A 232 -20.89 -9.67 -20.29
C GLU A 232 -21.61 -8.54 -19.54
N LEU A 233 -20.98 -7.37 -19.36
CA LEU A 233 -21.66 -6.20 -18.78
C LEU A 233 -22.70 -5.62 -19.74
N VAL A 234 -22.37 -5.55 -21.04
CA VAL A 234 -23.31 -5.12 -22.07
C VAL A 234 -24.54 -6.04 -22.12
N GLY A 235 -24.35 -7.35 -21.94
CA GLY A 235 -25.44 -8.33 -21.87
C GLY A 235 -26.25 -8.29 -20.57
N LEU A 236 -25.66 -7.82 -19.46
CA LEU A 236 -26.32 -7.68 -18.16
C LEU A 236 -27.19 -6.41 -18.07
N ALA A 237 -26.85 -5.37 -18.81
CA ALA A 237 -27.58 -4.12 -18.81
C ALA A 237 -28.97 -4.25 -19.44
N GLU A 238 -29.99 -3.69 -18.80
CA GLU A 238 -31.35 -3.66 -19.33
C GLU A 238 -31.63 -2.39 -20.15
N HIS A 239 -30.78 -1.38 -19.97
CA HIS A 239 -30.91 -0.10 -20.65
C HIS A 239 -29.53 0.53 -20.93
N ASP A 240 -29.37 1.19 -22.07
CA ASP A 240 -28.09 1.82 -22.45
C ASP A 240 -27.64 2.89 -21.45
N ASP A 241 -28.59 3.62 -20.85
CA ASP A 241 -28.30 4.60 -19.78
C ASP A 241 -27.57 3.99 -18.57
N GLU A 242 -27.69 2.69 -18.34
CA GLU A 242 -26.96 2.00 -17.30
C GLU A 242 -25.49 1.78 -17.69
N LEU A 243 -25.25 1.45 -18.95
CA LEU A 243 -23.90 1.39 -19.50
C LEU A 243 -23.26 2.78 -19.50
N VAL A 244 -24.03 3.81 -19.83
CA VAL A 244 -23.59 5.21 -19.72
C VAL A 244 -23.27 5.57 -18.27
N ALA A 245 -24.06 5.13 -17.30
CA ALA A 245 -23.78 5.36 -15.89
C ALA A 245 -22.46 4.70 -15.43
N VAL A 246 -22.19 3.46 -15.86
CA VAL A 246 -20.90 2.80 -15.60
C VAL A 246 -19.76 3.53 -16.30
N LEU A 247 -19.92 3.91 -17.57
CA LEU A 247 -18.89 4.67 -18.31
C LEU A 247 -18.60 6.03 -17.66
N ALA A 248 -19.60 6.71 -17.12
CA ALA A 248 -19.42 7.96 -16.39
C ALA A 248 -18.59 7.74 -15.10
N HIS A 249 -18.80 6.62 -14.41
CA HIS A 249 -17.98 6.21 -13.27
C HIS A 249 -16.52 5.93 -13.68
N GLU A 250 -16.31 5.17 -14.74
CA GLU A 250 -14.97 4.89 -15.27
C GLU A 250 -14.25 6.16 -15.75
N LEU A 251 -14.98 7.09 -16.39
CA LEU A 251 -14.45 8.41 -16.73
C LEU A 251 -14.02 9.17 -15.47
N GLY A 252 -14.79 9.10 -14.37
CA GLY A 252 -14.39 9.62 -13.07
C GLY A 252 -13.03 9.07 -12.59
N HIS A 253 -12.77 7.78 -12.79
CA HIS A 253 -11.46 7.19 -12.50
C HIS A 253 -10.34 7.70 -13.40
N VAL A 254 -10.62 7.93 -14.69
CA VAL A 254 -9.68 8.51 -15.65
C VAL A 254 -9.35 9.95 -15.29
N HIS A 255 -10.35 10.81 -15.09
CA HIS A 255 -10.18 12.22 -14.70
C HIS A 255 -9.44 12.35 -13.37
N GLY A 256 -9.81 11.51 -12.39
CA GLY A 256 -9.13 11.45 -11.09
C GLY A 256 -7.74 10.80 -11.14
N ARG A 257 -7.30 10.28 -12.29
CA ARG A 257 -6.05 9.52 -12.46
C ARG A 257 -5.86 8.45 -11.39
N HIS A 258 -6.95 7.80 -10.97
CA HIS A 258 -6.98 6.90 -9.81
C HIS A 258 -6.02 5.72 -9.98
N ALA A 259 -5.92 5.15 -11.19
CA ALA A 259 -4.96 4.07 -11.46
C ALA A 259 -3.50 4.50 -11.21
N LEU A 260 -3.09 5.67 -11.71
CA LEU A 260 -1.74 6.20 -11.48
C LEU A 260 -1.49 6.54 -10.01
N ARG A 261 -2.46 7.19 -9.35
CA ARG A 261 -2.36 7.49 -7.91
C ARG A 261 -2.19 6.21 -7.10
N ARG A 262 -3.00 5.16 -7.35
CA ARG A 262 -2.85 3.83 -6.70
C ARG A 262 -1.48 3.22 -6.95
N LEU A 263 -0.98 3.24 -8.19
CA LEU A 263 0.35 2.74 -8.54
C LEU A 263 1.46 3.45 -7.75
N PHE A 264 1.45 4.79 -7.72
CA PHE A 264 2.45 5.56 -6.97
C PHE A 264 2.32 5.40 -5.45
N GLN A 265 1.10 5.22 -4.93
CA GLN A 265 0.89 4.92 -3.51
C GLN A 265 1.54 3.58 -3.15
N SER A 266 1.29 2.53 -3.94
CA SER A 266 1.87 1.20 -3.73
C SER A 266 3.40 1.20 -3.77
N VAL A 267 3.99 1.91 -4.73
CA VAL A 267 5.46 2.07 -4.82
C VAL A 267 6.00 2.83 -3.62
N SER A 268 5.32 3.89 -3.17
CA SER A 268 5.75 4.72 -2.05
C SER A 268 5.69 3.95 -0.72
N VAL A 269 4.62 3.18 -0.48
CA VAL A 269 4.50 2.30 0.70
C VAL A 269 5.59 1.23 0.69
N SER A 270 5.87 0.62 -0.46
CA SER A 270 6.93 -0.38 -0.61
C SER A 270 8.33 0.22 -0.40
N ALA A 271 8.57 1.44 -0.87
CA ALA A 271 9.83 2.14 -0.63
C ALA A 271 10.03 2.50 0.85
N LEU A 272 8.96 2.95 1.52
CA LEU A 272 8.98 3.21 2.97
C LEU A 272 9.26 1.93 3.76
N ALA A 273 8.59 0.83 3.40
CA ALA A 273 8.83 -0.49 3.97
C ALA A 273 10.30 -0.90 3.90
N PHE A 274 10.87 -0.79 2.71
CA PHE A 274 12.28 -1.10 2.45
C PHE A 274 13.21 -0.19 3.27
N ALA A 275 12.94 1.11 3.35
CA ALA A 275 13.74 2.06 4.10
C ALA A 275 13.75 1.79 5.62
N LEU A 276 12.63 1.31 6.17
CA LEU A 276 12.50 1.02 7.60
C LEU A 276 13.11 -0.31 8.02
N ILE A 277 13.06 -1.32 7.14
CA ILE A 277 13.34 -2.72 7.52
C ILE A 277 14.60 -3.26 6.83
N GLY A 278 15.04 -2.67 5.73
CA GLY A 278 16.22 -3.07 4.96
C GLY A 278 16.01 -4.33 4.10
N ASP A 279 15.21 -5.30 4.56
CA ASP A 279 14.79 -6.46 3.78
C ASP A 279 13.29 -6.76 3.96
N VAL A 280 12.56 -6.86 2.86
CA VAL A 280 11.11 -7.12 2.82
C VAL A 280 10.81 -8.61 3.07
N SER A 281 11.82 -9.48 3.05
CA SER A 281 11.66 -10.94 3.16
C SER A 281 11.39 -11.44 4.59
N SER A 282 11.72 -10.66 5.62
CA SER A 282 11.87 -11.19 6.99
C SER A 282 10.63 -11.06 7.91
N ALA A 283 9.55 -10.41 7.46
CA ALA A 283 8.41 -10.06 8.32
C ALA A 283 7.03 -10.31 7.66
N SER A 284 6.87 -11.43 6.94
CA SER A 284 5.75 -11.69 6.02
C SER A 284 4.32 -11.57 6.61
N ALA A 285 4.09 -11.94 7.87
CA ALA A 285 2.73 -12.03 8.41
C ALA A 285 2.10 -10.68 8.82
N LEU A 286 2.90 -9.76 9.41
CA LEU A 286 2.44 -8.40 9.74
C LEU A 286 2.43 -7.50 8.49
N PHE A 287 3.25 -7.81 7.49
CA PHE A 287 3.37 -7.04 6.26
C PHE A 287 2.26 -7.28 5.24
N SER A 288 1.57 -8.41 5.28
CA SER A 288 0.44 -8.64 4.35
C SER A 288 -0.80 -7.83 4.74
N ALA A 289 -1.00 -7.50 6.01
CA ALA A 289 -2.23 -6.85 6.47
C ALA A 289 -2.19 -5.31 6.33
N VAL A 290 -1.04 -4.67 6.54
CA VAL A 290 -0.93 -3.20 6.59
C VAL A 290 -1.12 -2.55 5.21
N PRO A 291 -0.45 -2.97 4.13
CA PRO A 291 -0.70 -2.46 2.78
C PRO A 291 -2.14 -2.72 2.32
N VAL A 292 -2.72 -3.88 2.67
CA VAL A 292 -4.11 -4.22 2.33
C VAL A 292 -5.11 -3.26 2.98
N LEU A 293 -4.90 -2.86 4.25
CA LEU A 293 -5.78 -1.90 4.93
C LEU A 293 -5.63 -0.47 4.39
N ILE A 294 -4.42 -0.08 3.98
CA ILE A 294 -4.14 1.23 3.37
C ILE A 294 -4.76 1.30 1.97
N ASP A 295 -4.57 0.26 1.16
CA ASP A 295 -5.12 0.11 -0.17
C ASP A 295 -6.66 0.09 -0.13
N ALA A 296 -7.26 -0.61 0.84
CA ALA A 296 -8.70 -0.62 1.06
C ALA A 296 -9.28 0.77 1.42
N LYS A 297 -8.56 1.60 2.18
CA LYS A 297 -9.02 2.97 2.49
C LYS A 297 -8.91 3.89 1.27
N HIS A 298 -7.77 3.89 0.58
CA HIS A 298 -7.58 4.75 -0.60
C HIS A 298 -8.51 4.35 -1.73
N SER A 299 -8.77 3.06 -1.90
CA SER A 299 -9.80 2.55 -2.80
C SER A 299 -11.15 3.24 -2.53
N ARG A 300 -11.64 3.26 -1.28
CA ARG A 300 -12.92 3.94 -0.94
C ARG A 300 -12.95 5.43 -1.24
N ASP A 301 -11.86 6.16 -1.00
CA ASP A 301 -11.80 7.60 -1.31
C ASP A 301 -11.90 7.82 -2.83
N PHE A 302 -11.23 6.99 -3.64
CA PHE A 302 -11.32 7.03 -5.11
C PHE A 302 -12.70 6.62 -5.65
N GLU A 303 -13.34 5.61 -5.07
CA GLU A 303 -14.71 5.23 -5.43
C GLU A 303 -15.69 6.39 -5.18
N ARG A 304 -15.53 7.14 -4.08
CA ARG A 304 -16.37 8.30 -3.77
C ARG A 304 -16.17 9.44 -4.77
N GLU A 305 -14.92 9.72 -5.15
CA GLU A 305 -14.60 10.71 -6.19
C GLU A 305 -15.25 10.33 -7.53
N ALA A 306 -15.12 9.06 -7.94
CA ALA A 306 -15.70 8.55 -9.18
C ALA A 306 -17.24 8.50 -9.16
N ASP A 307 -17.86 8.04 -8.06
CA ASP A 307 -19.31 8.04 -7.88
C ASP A 307 -19.89 9.48 -7.90
N ALA A 308 -19.19 10.44 -7.29
CA ALA A 308 -19.60 11.85 -7.31
C ALA A 308 -19.52 12.44 -8.72
N PHE A 309 -18.42 12.15 -9.44
CA PHE A 309 -18.27 12.54 -10.84
C PHE A 309 -19.38 11.94 -11.71
N ALA A 310 -19.63 10.62 -11.62
CA ALA A 310 -20.65 9.95 -12.40
C ALA A 310 -22.05 10.52 -12.16
N LYS A 311 -22.42 10.75 -10.89
CA LYS A 311 -23.71 11.33 -10.53
C LYS A 311 -23.84 12.75 -11.08
N GLY A 312 -22.82 13.59 -10.91
CA GLY A 312 -22.82 14.95 -11.47
C GLY A 312 -22.97 14.94 -13.00
N TRP A 313 -22.23 14.06 -13.67
CA TRP A 313 -22.28 13.91 -15.12
C TRP A 313 -23.66 13.43 -15.59
N LEU A 314 -24.24 12.41 -14.97
CA LEU A 314 -25.58 11.90 -15.30
C LEU A 314 -26.65 12.98 -15.12
N VAL A 315 -26.60 13.73 -14.02
CA VAL A 315 -27.56 14.82 -13.77
C VAL A 315 -27.43 15.91 -14.82
N GLY A 316 -26.20 16.32 -15.16
CA GLY A 316 -25.94 17.32 -16.19
C GLY A 316 -26.49 16.94 -17.57
N HIS A 317 -26.54 15.64 -17.87
CA HIS A 317 -27.00 15.12 -19.17
C HIS A 317 -28.45 14.60 -19.14
N GLY A 318 -29.19 14.86 -18.05
CA GLY A 318 -30.60 14.47 -17.92
C GLY A 318 -30.83 12.96 -17.81
N ILE A 319 -29.80 12.19 -17.51
CA ILE A 319 -29.88 10.74 -17.30
C ILE A 319 -30.16 10.49 -15.81
N PRO A 320 -31.19 9.70 -15.47
CA PRO A 320 -31.52 9.47 -14.06
C PRO A 320 -30.40 8.72 -13.31
N PRO A 321 -29.86 9.26 -12.20
CA PRO A 321 -28.76 8.64 -11.44
C PRO A 321 -29.09 7.25 -10.90
N PHE A 322 -30.37 6.93 -10.69
CA PHE A 322 -30.79 5.60 -10.23
C PHE A 322 -30.45 4.50 -11.24
N ARG A 323 -30.17 4.83 -12.51
CA ARG A 323 -29.65 3.86 -13.50
C ARG A 323 -28.31 3.27 -13.07
N PHE A 324 -27.49 4.05 -12.38
CA PHE A 324 -26.24 3.57 -11.82
C PHE A 324 -26.50 2.57 -10.68
N ASP A 325 -27.45 2.87 -9.80
CA ASP A 325 -27.81 1.97 -8.70
C ASP A 325 -28.43 0.65 -9.23
N GLU A 326 -29.23 0.71 -10.29
CA GLU A 326 -29.86 -0.46 -10.92
C GLU A 326 -28.83 -1.46 -11.47
N ILE A 327 -27.82 -1.00 -12.20
CA ILE A 327 -26.79 -1.87 -12.79
C ILE A 327 -25.84 -2.44 -11.74
N LEU A 328 -25.38 -1.64 -10.76
CA LEU A 328 -24.54 -2.14 -9.67
C LEU A 328 -25.24 -3.27 -8.91
N CYS A 329 -26.54 -3.10 -8.65
CA CYS A 329 -27.34 -4.12 -7.98
C CYS A 329 -27.61 -5.36 -8.83
N ARG A 330 -27.55 -5.27 -10.15
CA ARG A 330 -27.59 -6.45 -11.03
C ARG A 330 -26.25 -7.17 -11.05
N MET A 331 -25.14 -6.44 -11.04
CA MET A 331 -23.79 -7.01 -10.93
C MET A 331 -23.65 -7.80 -9.63
N GLU A 332 -24.07 -7.24 -8.49
CA GLU A 332 -24.08 -7.93 -7.18
C GLU A 332 -24.87 -9.25 -7.19
N ARG A 333 -26.06 -9.24 -7.79
CA ARG A 333 -26.92 -10.43 -7.83
C ARG A 333 -26.40 -11.50 -8.80
N GLY A 334 -25.74 -11.07 -9.87
CA GLY A 334 -25.07 -11.97 -10.82
C GLY A 334 -23.88 -12.69 -10.20
N GLU A 335 -23.10 -12.01 -9.34
CA GLU A 335 -21.98 -12.61 -8.60
C GLU A 335 -22.46 -13.66 -7.55
N GLY A 336 -23.64 -13.48 -6.96
CA GLY A 336 -24.19 -14.41 -5.95
C GLY A 336 -24.94 -15.64 -6.51
N ALA A 337 -25.24 -15.69 -7.80
CA ALA A 337 -26.02 -16.75 -8.42
C ALA A 337 -25.21 -18.00 -8.82
N HIS A 338 -23.88 -17.97 -8.68
CA HIS A 338 -23.02 -19.13 -8.91
C HIS A 338 -22.85 -20.06 -7.68
N ASP A 339 -23.49 -19.73 -6.55
CA ASP A 339 -23.32 -20.44 -5.26
C ASP A 339 -24.47 -21.40 -4.88
N ASP A 340 -25.52 -21.61 -5.70
CA ASP A 340 -26.69 -22.42 -5.26
C ASP A 340 -27.27 -23.36 -6.35
N ASP A 341 -26.44 -24.20 -6.96
CA ASP A 341 -26.91 -25.33 -7.77
C ASP A 341 -26.48 -26.67 -7.15
N GLY A 342 -27.05 -26.96 -5.98
CA GLY A 342 -27.16 -28.31 -5.44
C GLY A 342 -28.62 -28.54 -5.05
N PRO A 343 -29.37 -29.45 -5.71
CA PRO A 343 -30.81 -29.53 -5.50
C PRO A 343 -31.11 -30.04 -4.09
N ALA A 344 -31.75 -29.18 -3.30
CA ALA A 344 -32.52 -29.57 -2.14
C ALA A 344 -33.71 -30.43 -2.59
N SER A 345 -33.55 -31.76 -2.66
CA SER A 345 -34.69 -32.66 -2.60
C SER A 345 -34.30 -34.12 -2.24
N VAL A 346 -34.96 -34.61 -1.19
CA VAL A 346 -35.39 -36.01 -0.96
C VAL A 346 -34.37 -36.99 -0.35
N PHE A 347 -34.72 -37.43 0.87
CA PHE A 347 -34.62 -38.76 1.53
C PHE A 347 -34.20 -38.57 3.01
N SER A 348 -35.17 -38.34 3.90
CA SER A 348 -35.81 -39.34 4.77
C SER A 348 -34.88 -39.84 5.89
N ASP A 349 -35.25 -39.46 7.11
CA ASP A 349 -34.79 -40.06 8.37
C ASP A 349 -34.87 -41.58 8.31
N GLU A 350 -33.73 -42.28 8.26
CA GLU A 350 -33.63 -43.65 8.76
C GLU A 350 -32.17 -44.08 8.99
N GLU A 351 -31.96 -44.64 10.19
CA GLU A 351 -30.87 -45.53 10.63
C GLU A 351 -29.49 -44.94 11.00
N LEU A 352 -29.45 -44.46 12.25
CA LEU A 352 -28.30 -44.56 13.14
C LEU A 352 -27.91 -46.04 13.39
N GLY A 353 -26.81 -46.48 12.76
CA GLY A 353 -26.20 -47.79 12.97
C GLY A 353 -24.67 -47.73 12.95
N ARG A 354 -24.08 -47.60 14.16
CA ARG A 354 -22.74 -48.04 14.60
C ARG A 354 -21.85 -48.76 13.57
N HIS A 355 -20.59 -48.35 13.41
CA HIS A 355 -19.41 -49.06 13.93
C HIS A 355 -18.09 -48.33 13.62
N GLU A 356 -17.18 -48.40 14.59
CA GLU A 356 -15.85 -47.78 14.60
C GLU A 356 -14.82 -48.52 13.74
N ARG A 357 -13.73 -47.79 13.47
CA ARG A 357 -12.37 -48.23 13.07
C ARG A 357 -12.21 -48.65 11.61
N ASP A 358 -11.40 -47.90 10.87
CA ASP A 358 -10.01 -48.30 10.64
C ASP A 358 -9.17 -47.11 10.13
N GLU A 359 -8.10 -46.81 10.86
CA GLU A 359 -6.93 -46.12 10.33
C GLU A 359 -6.31 -46.97 9.21
N GLU A 360 -5.49 -46.34 8.37
CA GLU A 360 -4.51 -47.01 7.50
C GLU A 360 -4.96 -47.35 6.07
N ALA A 361 -5.29 -46.31 5.28
CA ALA A 361 -5.08 -46.31 3.83
C ALA A 361 -5.06 -44.89 3.24
N LYS A 362 -4.03 -44.10 3.56
CA LYS A 362 -3.76 -42.85 2.81
C LYS A 362 -2.26 -42.63 2.61
N ALA A 363 -1.65 -43.56 1.88
CA ALA A 363 -0.30 -43.41 1.33
C ALA A 363 -0.32 -43.90 -0.11
N THR A 364 -0.94 -43.13 -1.01
CA THR A 364 -0.64 -42.96 -2.45
C THR A 364 -1.84 -42.28 -3.12
N ALA A 365 -1.96 -40.97 -2.97
CA ALA A 365 -2.73 -40.15 -3.88
C ALA A 365 -1.84 -38.95 -4.26
N GLU A 366 -1.46 -38.88 -5.54
CA GLU A 366 -0.82 -37.72 -6.13
C GLU A 366 -1.62 -36.45 -5.78
N PRO A 367 -0.96 -35.29 -5.58
CA PRO A 367 -1.69 -34.06 -5.35
C PRO A 367 -2.53 -33.76 -6.59
N ALA A 368 -3.85 -33.84 -6.43
CA ALA A 368 -4.79 -33.29 -7.39
C ALA A 368 -4.38 -31.84 -7.63
N ARG A 369 -4.07 -31.50 -8.89
CA ARG A 369 -3.80 -30.13 -9.31
C ARG A 369 -5.02 -29.29 -8.90
N GLU A 370 -4.85 -28.46 -7.88
CA GLU A 370 -5.81 -27.43 -7.51
C GLU A 370 -6.09 -26.60 -8.77
N ARG A 371 -7.32 -26.67 -9.27
CA ARG A 371 -7.80 -25.67 -10.21
C ARG A 371 -7.84 -24.35 -9.43
N PRO A 372 -7.31 -23.25 -9.99
CA PRO A 372 -7.37 -21.97 -9.31
C PRO A 372 -8.83 -21.66 -9.00
N ASP A 373 -9.07 -21.25 -7.76
CA ASP A 373 -10.37 -20.80 -7.27
C ASP A 373 -10.75 -19.51 -8.02
N VAL A 374 -11.39 -19.68 -9.18
CA VAL A 374 -11.75 -18.60 -10.11
C VAL A 374 -12.66 -17.59 -9.42
N ASP A 375 -13.41 -18.04 -8.41
CA ASP A 375 -14.39 -17.28 -7.65
C ASP A 375 -13.75 -16.35 -6.60
N ARG A 376 -12.59 -16.76 -6.08
CA ARG A 376 -11.76 -15.91 -5.22
C ARG A 376 -10.94 -14.92 -6.04
N LEU A 377 -10.59 -15.29 -7.26
CA LEU A 377 -9.89 -14.43 -8.22
C LEU A 377 -10.83 -13.37 -8.80
N SER A 378 -12.09 -13.71 -9.10
CA SER A 378 -13.11 -12.77 -9.57
C SER A 378 -13.40 -11.70 -8.51
N ARG A 379 -13.66 -12.09 -7.25
CA ARG A 379 -13.82 -11.11 -6.14
C ARG A 379 -12.58 -10.27 -5.85
N TYR A 380 -11.39 -10.78 -6.15
CA TYR A 380 -10.14 -10.03 -6.04
C TYR A 380 -9.92 -9.07 -7.23
N LEU A 381 -10.59 -9.32 -8.36
CA LEU A 381 -10.49 -8.57 -9.61
C LEU A 381 -11.75 -7.74 -9.93
N SER A 382 -12.82 -7.83 -9.14
CA SER A 382 -13.89 -6.84 -9.10
C SER A 382 -13.26 -5.53 -8.65
N THR A 383 -12.94 -4.66 -9.60
CA THR A 383 -12.20 -3.42 -9.39
C THR A 383 -12.96 -2.41 -8.52
N HIS A 384 -14.27 -2.61 -8.41
CA HIS A 384 -15.21 -1.77 -7.69
C HIS A 384 -16.12 -2.66 -6.82
N PRO A 385 -15.69 -3.09 -5.62
CA PRO A 385 -16.58 -3.83 -4.73
C PRO A 385 -17.78 -2.95 -4.39
N THR A 386 -18.96 -3.47 -4.67
CA THR A 386 -20.23 -2.83 -4.31
C THR A 386 -20.41 -3.00 -2.80
N THR A 387 -20.16 -1.93 -2.06
CA THR A 387 -20.42 -1.93 -0.63
C THR A 387 -21.89 -1.59 -0.38
N ASP A 388 -22.44 -1.99 0.77
CA ASP A 388 -23.79 -1.56 1.21
C ASP A 388 -23.98 -0.02 1.17
N GLU A 389 -22.88 0.74 1.22
CA GLU A 389 -22.90 2.21 1.09
C GLU A 389 -23.11 2.69 -0.36
N ARG A 390 -22.72 1.90 -1.36
CA ARG A 390 -22.76 2.22 -2.81
C ARG A 390 -24.02 1.68 -3.47
N ALA A 391 -24.35 0.41 -3.24
CA ALA A 391 -25.53 -0.24 -3.80
C ALA A 391 -26.74 0.06 -2.92
N ARG A 392 -27.38 1.23 -3.13
CA ARG A 392 -28.75 1.43 -2.66
C ARG A 392 -29.68 0.71 -3.62
N CYS A 393 -29.65 -0.63 -3.57
CA CYS A 393 -30.58 -1.41 -4.37
C CYS A 393 -31.98 -0.90 -4.11
N PRO A 394 -32.67 -0.40 -5.16
CA PRO A 394 -34.06 -0.05 -5.02
C PRO A 394 -34.73 -1.26 -4.40
N ARG A 395 -35.28 -1.11 -3.18
CA ARG A 395 -36.23 -2.10 -2.69
C ARG A 395 -37.23 -2.25 -3.82
N SER A 396 -37.50 -3.47 -4.22
CA SER A 396 -38.40 -3.87 -5.32
C SER A 396 -39.86 -3.40 -5.14
N GLU A 397 -40.09 -2.38 -4.31
CA GLU A 397 -41.37 -1.93 -3.78
C GLU A 397 -41.63 -0.43 -4.04
N LEU A 398 -40.74 0.34 -4.68
CA LEU A 398 -41.06 1.72 -5.06
C LEU A 398 -41.62 1.78 -6.50
N PRO A 399 -42.92 2.13 -6.66
CA PRO A 399 -43.54 2.32 -7.97
C PRO A 399 -42.76 3.32 -8.83
N SER A 400 -42.70 3.09 -10.14
CA SER A 400 -41.92 3.89 -11.10
C SER A 400 -42.27 5.39 -11.11
N ASP A 401 -43.49 5.72 -10.73
CA ASP A 401 -44.07 7.05 -10.55
C ASP A 401 -43.42 7.83 -9.39
N HIS A 402 -43.15 7.21 -8.24
CA HIS A 402 -42.43 7.89 -7.14
C HIS A 402 -40.94 8.12 -7.42
N ARG A 403 -40.33 7.33 -8.32
CA ARG A 403 -38.93 7.51 -8.72
C ARG A 403 -38.72 8.73 -9.61
N ALA A 404 -39.67 9.01 -10.48
CA ALA A 404 -39.68 10.22 -11.30
C ALA A 404 -39.87 11.49 -10.44
N ASP A 405 -40.70 11.41 -9.40
CA ASP A 405 -40.94 12.53 -8.48
C ASP A 405 -39.71 12.87 -7.62
N VAL A 406 -39.05 11.86 -7.04
CA VAL A 406 -37.77 12.04 -6.32
C VAL A 406 -36.68 12.58 -7.25
N TRP A 407 -36.66 12.11 -8.50
CA TRP A 407 -35.73 12.61 -9.52
C TRP A 407 -35.99 14.08 -9.88
N ASN A 408 -37.26 14.47 -10.03
CA ASN A 408 -37.64 15.84 -10.30
C ASN A 408 -37.23 16.77 -9.13
N ASP A 409 -37.36 16.30 -7.88
CA ASP A 409 -36.98 17.05 -6.68
C ASP A 409 -35.46 17.22 -6.57
N MET A 410 -34.67 16.15 -6.81
CA MET A 410 -33.20 16.23 -6.86
C MET A 410 -32.69 17.14 -7.98
N ARG A 411 -33.30 17.07 -9.17
CA ARG A 411 -32.97 17.95 -10.30
C ARG A 411 -33.28 19.41 -9.97
N GLU A 412 -34.36 19.68 -9.25
CA GLU A 412 -34.66 21.03 -8.76
C GLU A 412 -33.67 21.49 -7.69
N GLU A 413 -33.28 20.64 -6.74
CA GLU A 413 -32.26 20.98 -5.73
C GLU A 413 -30.90 21.30 -6.34
N VAL A 414 -30.41 20.47 -7.27
CA VAL A 414 -29.14 20.72 -7.97
C VAL A 414 -29.24 21.98 -8.83
N SER A 415 -30.35 22.18 -9.54
CA SER A 415 -30.59 23.39 -10.33
C SER A 415 -30.74 24.66 -9.47
N ARG A 416 -31.15 24.52 -8.20
CA ARG A 416 -31.30 25.62 -7.24
C ARG A 416 -29.95 25.96 -6.61
N ALA A 417 -29.19 24.95 -6.18
CA ALA A 417 -27.82 25.12 -5.71
C ALA A 417 -26.89 25.75 -6.77
N ALA A 418 -27.04 25.36 -8.04
CA ALA A 418 -26.31 25.99 -9.15
C ALA A 418 -26.73 27.46 -9.39
N ARG A 419 -28.02 27.78 -9.24
CA ARG A 419 -28.51 29.17 -9.37
C ARG A 419 -28.04 30.06 -8.22
N ASP A 420 -28.05 29.54 -6.99
CA ASP A 420 -27.63 30.28 -5.80
C ASP A 420 -26.11 30.58 -5.83
N ALA A 421 -25.30 29.66 -6.36
CA ALA A 421 -23.86 29.88 -6.56
C ALA A 421 -23.53 30.98 -7.60
N ILE A 422 -24.39 31.11 -8.63
CA ILE A 422 -24.27 32.16 -9.67
C ILE A 422 -24.70 33.53 -9.12
N ASP A 423 -25.72 33.60 -8.27
CA ASP A 423 -26.18 34.87 -7.67
C ASP A 423 -25.20 35.41 -6.61
N GLU A 424 -24.50 34.54 -5.87
CA GLU A 424 -23.46 34.95 -4.89
C GLU A 424 -22.16 35.45 -5.54
N SER A 425 -21.86 35.03 -6.78
CA SER A 425 -20.70 35.49 -7.55
C SER A 425 -20.98 36.72 -8.44
N GLY A 426 -22.25 37.16 -8.49
CA GLY A 426 -22.75 38.18 -9.43
C GLY A 426 -23.20 39.52 -8.85
N SER A 427 -22.85 39.87 -7.60
CA SER A 427 -23.06 41.24 -7.09
C SER A 427 -21.79 42.09 -7.22
N PRO A 428 -21.81 43.22 -7.96
CA PRO A 428 -20.63 44.02 -8.31
C PRO A 428 -19.94 44.72 -7.14
#